data_AF-A0A853AQK6-F1
#
_entry.id   AF-A0A853AQK6-F1
#
_cell.length_a   1.000
_cell.length_b   1.000
_cell.length_c   1.000
_cell.angle_alpha   90.00
_cell.angle_beta   90.00
_cell.angle_gamma   90.00
#
_symmetry.space_group_name_H-M   'P 1'
#
loop_
_entity.id
_entity.type
_entity.pdbx_description
1 polymer ?
#
loop_
_entity_poly.entity_id
_entity_poly.type
_entity_poly.pdbx_seq_one_letter_code
_entity_poly.pdbx_strand_id
1 'polypeptide(L)'
;MARRQRGPGRTSAVLLASIGLVVGLGGPALAAGGDGVPSGGGGDNPSADQLRRERAWVRLGDLKFGAEPYEAVQSAAADAAGKADCEISTTAATNLVLSPTWPEVAGSGDSPSPMTLSRYDDQTSLADPEQRDDGLFFNPGVGIWQLDSAGLGANETAATAIDSVGAAGKMAPYIVGKYCSARNGGATAAEARAAAWKDWHACDEGACESIYQRLEADGVVKDSTVDRYGGAEMRTCTYEGAEYDCLYVDPSKAQGEDAWTSPDFGPAPVPDPFYVFTYSESGTDYEVRYWLKSDSGADTDVSASRELGVNARTKLTWAAESGLCDTTTGAGTC
;
A
#
# COMPACT_ATOMS: atom_id res chain seq x y z
N MET A 1 -6.41 62.62 -31.15
CA MET A 1 -7.73 63.24 -30.89
C MET A 1 -8.66 62.13 -30.43
N ALA A 2 -8.93 62.04 -29.11
CA ALA A 2 -10.22 62.38 -28.47
C ALA A 2 -11.28 61.27 -28.72
N ARG A 3 -12.07 60.76 -27.77
CA ARG A 3 -12.37 61.12 -26.38
C ARG A 3 -13.14 59.93 -25.74
N ARG A 4 -12.98 59.77 -24.42
CA ARG A 4 -13.76 58.93 -23.49
C ARG A 4 -15.29 59.00 -23.69
N GLN A 5 -16.00 57.96 -23.28
CA GLN A 5 -17.17 58.10 -22.38
C GLN A 5 -17.29 56.93 -21.37
N ARG A 6 -17.69 57.29 -20.14
CA ARG A 6 -17.84 56.48 -18.92
C ARG A 6 -19.33 56.35 -18.55
N GLY A 7 -19.72 55.22 -17.94
CA GLY A 7 -20.76 55.07 -16.90
C GLY A 7 -22.24 55.16 -17.34
N PRO A 8 -23.23 54.72 -16.51
CA PRO A 8 -23.22 54.35 -15.07
C PRO A 8 -23.53 52.85 -14.83
N GLY A 9 -23.24 52.19 -13.72
CA GLY A 9 -23.51 52.54 -12.31
C GLY A 9 -24.82 51.89 -11.86
N ARG A 10 -24.76 50.71 -11.23
CA ARG A 10 -25.84 50.16 -10.39
C ARG A 10 -25.28 49.23 -9.31
N THR A 11 -25.08 49.82 -8.15
CA THR A 11 -25.03 49.19 -6.83
C THR A 11 -26.37 48.54 -6.50
N SER A 12 -26.36 47.25 -6.19
CA SER A 12 -27.41 46.60 -5.40
C SER A 12 -26.75 45.98 -4.17
N ALA A 13 -26.98 46.64 -3.03
CA ALA A 13 -26.79 46.05 -1.73
C ALA A 13 -27.90 45.01 -1.49
N VAL A 14 -27.52 43.80 -1.11
CA VAL A 14 -28.44 42.85 -0.49
C VAL A 14 -27.92 42.62 0.93
N LEU A 15 -28.57 43.30 1.88
CA LEU A 15 -28.63 42.87 3.27
C LEU A 15 -29.47 41.59 3.29
N LEU A 16 -28.92 40.49 3.81
CA LEU A 16 -29.73 39.39 4.33
C LEU A 16 -29.16 38.93 5.68
N ALA A 17 -30.11 38.73 6.58
CA ALA A 17 -29.96 38.61 8.01
C ALA A 17 -29.13 37.40 8.44
N SER A 18 -28.24 37.65 9.38
CA SER A 18 -27.60 36.64 10.22
C SER A 18 -28.63 36.03 11.16
N ILE A 19 -29.11 34.82 10.81
CA ILE A 19 -29.74 33.91 11.77
C ILE A 19 -28.62 33.03 12.31
N GLY A 20 -28.25 33.25 13.57
CA GLY A 20 -27.35 32.38 14.31
C GLY A 20 -28.02 31.04 14.57
N LEU A 21 -27.64 30.03 13.80
CA LEU A 21 -27.74 28.63 14.21
C LEU A 21 -26.37 28.24 14.77
N VAL A 22 -26.27 28.13 16.09
CA VAL A 22 -25.21 27.35 16.73
C VAL A 22 -25.57 25.90 16.50
N VAL A 23 -25.22 25.36 15.33
CA VAL A 23 -25.09 23.91 15.18
C VAL A 23 -23.80 23.56 15.89
N GLY A 24 -23.92 22.93 17.06
CA GLY A 24 -22.78 22.24 17.64
C GLY A 24 -22.28 21.25 16.62
N LEU A 25 -21.13 21.54 16.01
CA LEU A 25 -20.33 20.57 15.30
C LEU A 25 -19.87 19.57 16.37
N GLY A 26 -20.70 18.57 16.63
CA GLY A 26 -20.20 17.30 17.12
C GLY A 26 -19.24 16.82 16.03
N GLY A 27 -17.94 16.98 16.26
CA GLY A 27 -16.95 16.21 15.51
C GLY A 27 -17.31 14.72 15.61
N PRO A 28 -16.93 13.90 14.63
CA PRO A 28 -17.13 12.46 14.72
C PRO A 28 -16.60 12.01 16.08
N ALA A 29 -17.47 11.42 16.89
CA ALA A 29 -17.09 10.92 18.19
C ALA A 29 -16.04 9.83 17.97
N LEU A 30 -14.80 10.09 18.39
CA LEU A 30 -13.79 9.06 18.57
C LEU A 30 -14.39 8.02 19.52
N ALA A 31 -14.67 6.83 18.99
CA ALA A 31 -15.03 5.71 19.84
C ALA A 31 -13.76 5.29 20.58
N ALA A 32 -13.67 5.65 21.86
CA ALA A 32 -12.69 5.04 22.73
C ALA A 32 -12.96 3.53 22.74
N GLY A 33 -11.98 2.73 22.32
CA GLY A 33 -12.01 1.29 22.57
C GLY A 33 -12.12 1.05 24.09
N GLY A 34 -12.56 -0.15 24.48
CA GLY A 34 -12.79 -0.52 25.89
C GLY A 34 -11.58 -0.34 26.82
N ASP A 35 -10.40 -0.08 26.25
CA ASP A 35 -9.12 0.07 26.95
C ASP A 35 -8.64 1.54 27.04
N GLY A 36 -9.45 2.50 26.58
CA GLY A 36 -9.13 3.93 26.65
C GLY A 36 -8.15 4.43 25.57
N VAL A 37 -7.74 3.57 24.64
CA VAL A 37 -6.95 3.96 23.46
C VAL A 37 -7.89 4.36 22.32
N PRO A 38 -7.67 5.51 21.64
CA PRO A 38 -8.43 5.88 20.46
C PRO A 38 -8.21 4.84 19.35
N SER A 39 -9.25 4.11 18.99
CA SER A 39 -9.27 3.19 17.85
C SER A 39 -10.17 3.78 16.78
N GLY A 40 -9.64 3.95 15.58
CA GLY A 40 -10.40 4.44 14.45
C GLY A 40 -11.52 3.48 14.02
N GLY A 41 -12.73 4.00 13.78
CA GLY A 41 -13.91 3.22 13.37
C GLY A 41 -14.48 3.62 12.00
N GLY A 42 -13.65 3.62 10.96
CA GLY A 42 -13.98 4.25 9.66
C GLY A 42 -14.62 3.35 8.59
N GLY A 43 -14.50 2.03 8.69
CA GLY A 43 -14.96 1.11 7.63
C GLY A 43 -14.17 1.25 6.31
N ASP A 44 -14.65 0.64 5.23
CA ASP A 44 -13.98 0.70 3.91
C ASP A 44 -14.33 2.00 3.16
N ASN A 45 -13.40 2.54 2.38
CA ASN A 45 -13.66 3.68 1.50
C ASN A 45 -14.55 3.19 0.34
N PRO A 46 -15.80 3.70 0.21
CA PRO A 46 -16.74 3.21 -0.79
C PRO A 46 -16.30 3.49 -2.23
N SER A 47 -15.30 4.35 -2.44
CA SER A 47 -14.76 4.70 -3.76
C SER A 47 -13.45 3.99 -4.11
N ALA A 48 -12.82 3.29 -3.16
CA ALA A 48 -11.47 2.74 -3.36
C ALA A 48 -11.40 1.77 -4.55
N ASP A 49 -12.37 0.86 -4.68
CA ASP A 49 -12.38 -0.10 -5.80
C ASP A 49 -12.62 0.56 -7.14
N GLN A 50 -13.41 1.64 -7.17
CA GLN A 50 -13.60 2.43 -8.39
C GLN A 50 -12.28 3.10 -8.79
N LEU A 51 -11.57 3.72 -7.85
CA LEU A 51 -10.29 4.37 -8.11
C LEU A 51 -9.22 3.38 -8.61
N ARG A 52 -9.17 2.17 -8.02
CA ARG A 52 -8.30 1.07 -8.49
C ARG A 52 -8.58 0.72 -9.95
N ARG A 53 -9.86 0.53 -10.32
CA ARG A 53 -10.25 0.25 -11.71
C ARG A 53 -9.93 1.39 -12.67
N GLU A 54 -10.22 2.64 -12.29
CA GLU A 54 -9.93 3.82 -13.12
C GLU A 54 -8.42 4.00 -13.38
N ARG A 55 -7.57 3.40 -12.55
CA ARG A 55 -6.10 3.46 -12.63
C ARG A 55 -5.44 2.19 -13.09
N ALA A 56 -6.21 1.14 -13.37
CA ALA A 56 -5.75 -0.13 -13.91
C ALA A 56 -5.20 -0.03 -15.34
N TRP A 57 -5.16 1.17 -15.94
CA TRP A 57 -4.58 1.37 -17.25
C TRP A 57 -3.08 1.06 -17.19
N VAL A 58 -2.59 0.35 -18.20
CA VAL A 58 -1.16 0.12 -18.39
C VAL A 58 -0.75 0.64 -19.75
N ARG A 59 0.25 1.52 -19.76
CA ARG A 59 0.81 2.08 -20.98
C ARG A 59 1.26 0.97 -21.92
N LEU A 60 0.98 1.15 -23.21
CA LEU A 60 1.50 0.28 -24.26
C LEU A 60 3.02 0.49 -24.40
N GLY A 61 3.75 -0.61 -24.57
CA GLY A 61 5.20 -0.63 -24.67
C GLY A 61 5.81 -1.75 -23.83
N ASP A 62 7.11 -1.66 -23.60
CA ASP A 62 7.85 -2.60 -22.77
C ASP A 62 7.29 -2.61 -21.34
N LEU A 63 7.17 -3.81 -20.77
CA LEU A 63 6.94 -3.99 -19.35
C LEU A 63 8.29 -4.11 -18.67
N LYS A 64 8.59 -3.23 -17.71
CA LYS A 64 9.80 -3.31 -16.89
C LYS A 64 9.50 -3.93 -15.54
N PHE A 65 10.49 -4.59 -14.96
CA PHE A 65 10.40 -5.12 -13.60
C PHE A 65 11.79 -5.15 -12.98
N GLY A 66 11.88 -4.91 -11.66
CA GLY A 66 13.14 -4.99 -10.93
C GLY A 66 13.82 -6.34 -11.13
N ALA A 67 15.13 -6.35 -11.39
CA ALA A 67 15.85 -7.58 -11.72
C ALA A 67 15.82 -8.57 -10.55
N GLU A 68 16.10 -8.10 -9.33
CA GLU A 68 16.05 -8.92 -8.11
C GLU A 68 14.60 -9.33 -7.75
N PRO A 69 13.61 -8.41 -7.73
CA PRO A 69 12.21 -8.80 -7.60
C PRO A 69 11.74 -9.83 -8.64
N TYR A 70 12.16 -9.71 -9.90
CA TYR A 70 11.79 -10.67 -10.95
C TYR A 70 12.34 -12.07 -10.64
N GLU A 71 13.60 -12.15 -10.21
CA GLU A 71 14.22 -13.43 -9.84
C GLU A 71 13.52 -14.08 -8.65
N ALA A 72 13.12 -13.29 -7.65
CA ALA A 72 12.30 -13.76 -6.54
C ALA A 72 10.96 -14.35 -7.01
N VAL A 73 10.24 -13.64 -7.89
CA VAL A 73 8.98 -14.11 -8.47
C VAL A 73 9.17 -15.37 -9.30
N GLN A 74 10.17 -15.41 -10.17
CA GLN A 74 10.46 -16.57 -11.01
C GLN A 74 10.79 -17.80 -10.15
N SER A 75 11.61 -17.64 -9.11
CA SER A 75 11.96 -18.72 -8.19
C SER A 75 10.74 -19.25 -7.44
N ALA A 76 9.92 -18.35 -6.87
CA ALA A 76 8.71 -18.74 -6.15
C ALA A 76 7.67 -19.39 -7.08
N ALA A 77 7.51 -18.88 -8.29
CA ALA A 77 6.63 -19.44 -9.31
C ALA A 77 7.11 -20.82 -9.80
N ALA A 78 8.42 -21.04 -9.91
CA ALA A 78 8.99 -22.35 -10.23
C ALA A 78 8.66 -23.39 -9.16
N ASP A 79 8.85 -23.03 -7.89
CA ASP A 79 8.50 -23.90 -6.76
C ASP A 79 6.98 -24.19 -6.70
N ALA A 80 6.15 -23.16 -6.88
CA ALA A 80 4.70 -23.31 -6.92
C ALA A 80 4.24 -24.21 -8.08
N ALA A 81 4.79 -24.01 -9.28
CA ALA A 81 4.49 -24.85 -10.45
C ALA A 81 4.94 -26.31 -10.24
N GLY A 82 6.10 -26.53 -9.61
CA GLY A 82 6.60 -27.87 -9.31
C GLY A 82 5.75 -28.64 -8.30
N LYS A 83 4.98 -27.94 -7.47
CA LYS A 83 4.04 -28.50 -6.47
C LYS A 83 2.58 -28.49 -6.93
N ALA A 84 2.30 -27.91 -8.09
CA ALA A 84 0.95 -27.75 -8.60
C ALA A 84 0.31 -29.10 -8.96
N ASP A 85 -1.00 -29.21 -8.75
CA ASP A 85 -1.81 -30.37 -9.10
C ASP A 85 -2.43 -30.26 -10.52
N CYS A 86 -2.05 -29.22 -11.27
CA CYS A 86 -2.44 -28.99 -12.65
C CYS A 86 -1.22 -28.75 -13.56
N GLU A 87 -1.41 -28.85 -14.88
CA GLU A 87 -0.34 -28.55 -15.84
C GLU A 87 -0.14 -27.03 -15.97
N ILE A 88 1.02 -26.56 -15.50
CA ILE A 88 1.48 -25.17 -15.66
C ILE A 88 3.02 -25.16 -15.74
N SER A 89 3.57 -24.42 -16.70
CA SER A 89 5.02 -24.24 -16.80
C SER A 89 5.50 -23.16 -15.83
N THR A 90 6.80 -23.19 -15.49
CA THR A 90 7.43 -22.13 -14.69
C THR A 90 7.24 -20.74 -15.32
N THR A 91 7.37 -20.63 -16.64
CA THR A 91 7.19 -19.36 -17.36
C THR A 91 5.74 -18.86 -17.24
N ALA A 92 4.76 -19.75 -17.49
CA ALA A 92 3.35 -19.39 -17.36
C ALA A 92 2.99 -19.00 -15.91
N ALA A 93 3.52 -19.72 -14.92
CA ALA A 93 3.35 -19.38 -13.51
C ALA A 93 4.00 -18.02 -13.17
N THR A 94 5.18 -17.73 -13.70
CA THR A 94 5.86 -16.44 -13.50
C THR A 94 5.01 -15.30 -14.08
N ASN A 95 4.55 -15.45 -15.33
CA ASN A 95 3.71 -14.47 -15.99
C ASN A 95 2.40 -14.24 -15.23
N LEU A 96 1.78 -15.33 -14.75
CA LEU A 96 0.57 -15.29 -13.94
C LEU A 96 0.73 -14.47 -12.66
N VAL A 97 1.87 -14.61 -11.98
CA VAL A 97 2.16 -13.93 -10.70
C VAL A 97 2.53 -12.46 -10.90
N LEU A 98 3.17 -12.13 -12.02
CA LEU A 98 3.54 -10.75 -12.36
C LEU A 98 2.34 -9.93 -12.85
N SER A 99 1.36 -10.54 -13.53
CA SER A 99 0.25 -9.86 -14.19
C SER A 99 -0.50 -8.80 -13.35
N PRO A 100 -0.78 -9.01 -12.05
CA PRO A 100 -1.46 -8.01 -11.23
C PRO A 100 -0.64 -6.74 -10.97
N THR A 101 0.69 -6.80 -11.05
CA THR A 101 1.55 -5.73 -10.52
C THR A 101 1.46 -4.41 -11.30
N TRP A 102 1.42 -4.44 -12.64
CA TRP A 102 1.33 -3.20 -13.42
C TRP A 102 -0.03 -2.49 -13.30
N PRO A 103 -1.18 -3.18 -13.45
CA PRO A 103 -2.47 -2.52 -13.26
C PRO A 103 -2.65 -2.00 -11.83
N GLU A 104 -2.09 -2.67 -10.82
CA GLU A 104 -2.22 -2.23 -9.43
C GLU A 104 -1.32 -1.04 -9.08
N VAL A 105 -0.04 -1.09 -9.48
CA VAL A 105 0.97 -0.16 -8.94
C VAL A 105 1.90 0.47 -9.96
N ALA A 106 1.86 0.10 -11.25
CA ALA A 106 2.82 0.59 -12.24
C ALA A 106 2.20 0.77 -13.63
N GLY A 107 1.12 1.56 -13.70
CA GLY A 107 0.40 1.84 -14.94
C GLY A 107 1.27 2.47 -16.04
N SER A 108 2.40 3.10 -15.69
CA SER A 108 3.33 3.67 -16.69
C SER A 108 4.04 2.59 -17.54
N GLY A 109 4.08 1.34 -17.08
CA GLY A 109 4.89 0.25 -17.62
C GLY A 109 6.31 0.17 -17.04
N ASP A 110 6.70 1.11 -16.19
CA ASP A 110 7.96 1.03 -15.44
C ASP A 110 7.92 -0.07 -14.37
N SER A 111 9.07 -0.32 -13.74
CA SER A 111 9.24 -1.37 -12.74
C SER A 111 8.36 -1.10 -11.52
N PRO A 112 7.41 -1.97 -11.14
CA PRO A 112 6.67 -1.85 -9.89
C PRO A 112 7.60 -1.65 -8.70
N SER A 113 7.32 -0.66 -7.84
CA SER A 113 8.12 -0.42 -6.64
C SER A 113 7.71 -1.37 -5.51
N PRO A 114 8.63 -2.21 -4.98
CA PRO A 114 8.37 -2.98 -3.76
C PRO A 114 7.94 -2.13 -2.57
N MET A 115 8.34 -0.86 -2.49
CA MET A 115 7.96 0.03 -1.39
C MET A 115 6.57 0.67 -1.55
N THR A 116 5.81 0.36 -2.61
CA THR A 116 4.53 1.05 -2.90
C THR A 116 3.55 0.95 -1.72
N LEU A 117 3.01 2.10 -1.29
CA LEU A 117 1.98 2.20 -0.28
C LEU A 117 0.66 2.65 -0.92
N SER A 118 -0.43 1.91 -0.69
CA SER A 118 -1.76 2.20 -1.24
C SER A 118 -2.22 3.60 -0.84
N ARG A 119 -2.67 4.37 -1.82
CA ARG A 119 -3.16 5.75 -1.62
C ARG A 119 -4.68 5.87 -1.76
N TYR A 120 -5.41 4.76 -1.83
CA TYR A 120 -6.85 4.73 -2.09
C TYR A 120 -7.72 4.84 -0.83
N ASP A 121 -7.15 4.61 0.33
CA ASP A 121 -7.82 4.60 1.63
C ASP A 121 -7.53 5.91 2.38
N ASP A 122 -8.55 6.73 2.64
CA ASP A 122 -8.46 8.05 3.28
C ASP A 122 -9.26 8.14 4.60
N GLN A 123 -9.65 6.99 5.14
CA GLN A 123 -10.45 6.91 6.35
C GLN A 123 -9.67 7.47 7.53
N THR A 124 -10.34 8.28 8.36
CA THR A 124 -9.75 8.85 9.57
C THR A 124 -9.29 7.79 10.58
N SER A 125 -9.75 6.54 10.45
CA SER A 125 -9.30 5.44 11.29
C SER A 125 -7.87 5.00 11.04
N LEU A 126 -7.32 5.36 9.89
CA LEU A 126 -5.95 5.07 9.48
C LEU A 126 -5.00 6.24 9.74
N ALA A 127 -5.50 7.38 10.23
CA ALA A 127 -4.70 8.55 10.57
C ALA A 127 -4.44 8.63 12.08
N ASP A 128 -3.38 9.33 12.47
CA ASP A 128 -3.14 9.69 13.86
C ASP A 128 -4.35 10.43 14.45
N PRO A 129 -5.01 9.91 15.50
CA PRO A 129 -6.20 10.52 16.08
C PRO A 129 -5.93 11.90 16.70
N GLU A 130 -4.68 12.18 17.07
CA GLU A 130 -4.25 13.48 17.60
C GLU A 130 -3.94 14.51 16.50
N GLN A 131 -3.87 14.10 15.23
CA GLN A 131 -3.54 14.94 14.07
C GLN A 131 -2.23 15.71 14.28
N ARG A 132 -1.20 15.02 14.78
CA ARG A 132 0.11 15.63 15.04
C ARG A 132 0.87 16.00 13.76
N ASP A 133 0.70 15.22 12.70
CA ASP A 133 1.13 15.53 11.33
C ASP A 133 0.24 14.77 10.31
N ASP A 134 0.13 15.28 9.09
CA ASP A 134 -0.63 14.67 8.00
C ASP A 134 0.02 13.35 7.50
N GLY A 135 1.35 13.23 7.58
CA GLY A 135 2.10 12.05 7.16
C GLY A 135 2.07 10.90 8.18
N LEU A 136 1.46 11.09 9.35
CA LEU A 136 1.19 10.02 10.32
C LEU A 136 -0.03 9.21 9.90
N PHE A 137 0.17 8.36 8.89
CA PHE A 137 -0.89 7.59 8.26
C PHE A 137 -0.52 6.13 8.01
N PHE A 138 -1.44 5.23 8.31
CA PHE A 138 -1.28 3.80 8.13
C PHE A 138 -1.88 3.36 6.79
N ASN A 139 -1.07 3.30 5.73
CA ASN A 139 -1.52 2.76 4.45
C ASN A 139 -1.71 1.22 4.54
N PRO A 140 -2.93 0.68 4.33
CA PRO A 140 -3.22 -0.73 4.59
C PRO A 140 -2.76 -1.68 3.49
N GLY A 141 -2.76 -1.24 2.22
CA GLY A 141 -2.24 -1.99 1.08
C GLY A 141 -0.77 -1.66 0.85
N VAL A 142 0.08 -2.68 0.77
CA VAL A 142 1.54 -2.50 0.68
C VAL A 142 2.16 -3.42 -0.37
N GLY A 143 3.20 -2.93 -1.05
CA GLY A 143 4.04 -3.68 -1.97
C GLY A 143 3.46 -3.85 -3.37
N ILE A 144 4.18 -4.55 -4.24
CA ILE A 144 3.82 -4.69 -5.67
C ILE A 144 2.51 -5.45 -5.93
N TRP A 145 2.02 -6.21 -4.93
CA TRP A 145 0.71 -6.88 -4.98
C TRP A 145 -0.35 -6.21 -4.11
N GLN A 146 -0.04 -5.05 -3.51
CA GLN A 146 -0.95 -4.30 -2.64
C GLN A 146 -1.59 -5.19 -1.56
N LEU A 147 -0.76 -5.89 -0.79
CA LEU A 147 -1.20 -6.80 0.27
C LEU A 147 -1.93 -6.02 1.35
N ASP A 148 -3.26 -6.10 1.33
CA ASP A 148 -4.13 -5.33 2.21
C ASP A 148 -4.44 -6.06 3.52
N SER A 149 -4.38 -5.33 4.64
CA SER A 149 -4.73 -5.83 5.99
C SER A 149 -6.14 -6.44 6.12
N ALA A 150 -7.08 -6.12 5.23
CA ALA A 150 -8.43 -6.71 5.19
C ALA A 150 -8.51 -8.03 4.39
N GLY A 151 -7.43 -8.40 3.70
CA GLY A 151 -7.40 -9.54 2.78
C GLY A 151 -6.06 -10.28 2.82
N LEU A 152 -5.38 -10.33 1.67
CA LEU A 152 -4.15 -11.13 1.51
C LEU A 152 -2.99 -10.65 2.40
N GLY A 153 -3.01 -9.39 2.85
CA GLY A 153 -2.04 -8.82 3.78
C GLY A 153 -2.42 -8.92 5.26
N ALA A 154 -3.52 -9.60 5.63
CA ALA A 154 -3.99 -9.64 7.01
C ALA A 154 -2.89 -10.09 7.99
N ASN A 155 -2.12 -11.13 7.63
CA ASN A 155 -1.02 -11.67 8.44
C ASN A 155 0.37 -11.15 8.03
N GLU A 156 0.45 -10.10 7.22
CA GLU A 156 1.71 -9.52 6.76
C GLU A 156 1.95 -8.18 7.44
N THR A 157 3.22 -7.84 7.68
CA THR A 157 3.62 -6.47 8.01
C THR A 157 3.93 -5.71 6.72
N ALA A 158 4.06 -4.38 6.78
CA ALA A 158 4.61 -3.65 5.64
C ALA A 158 6.02 -4.15 5.27
N ALA A 159 6.84 -4.56 6.24
CA ALA A 159 8.17 -5.11 5.95
C ALA A 159 8.10 -6.38 5.09
N THR A 160 7.22 -7.32 5.41
CA THR A 160 7.09 -8.57 4.64
C THR A 160 6.39 -8.37 3.30
N ALA A 161 5.50 -7.38 3.20
CA ALA A 161 4.86 -7.01 1.94
C ALA A 161 5.78 -6.23 0.98
N ILE A 162 6.71 -5.43 1.51
CA ILE A 162 7.73 -4.71 0.74
C ILE A 162 8.84 -5.66 0.28
N ASP A 163 9.23 -6.61 1.12
CA ASP A 163 10.21 -7.64 0.77
C ASP A 163 9.72 -8.49 -0.42
N SER A 164 10.29 -8.25 -1.61
CA SER A 164 9.89 -8.96 -2.83
C SER A 164 10.09 -10.48 -2.74
N VAL A 165 11.03 -10.97 -1.93
CA VAL A 165 11.26 -12.41 -1.74
C VAL A 165 10.16 -13.03 -0.87
N GLY A 166 9.89 -12.42 0.28
CA GLY A 166 8.82 -12.86 1.19
C GLY A 166 7.45 -12.80 0.50
N ALA A 167 7.14 -11.65 -0.11
CA ALA A 167 5.89 -11.44 -0.81
C ALA A 167 5.71 -12.37 -2.02
N ALA A 168 6.76 -12.60 -2.83
CA ALA A 168 6.70 -13.58 -3.92
C ALA A 168 6.45 -15.00 -3.42
N GLY A 169 7.12 -15.40 -2.33
CA GLY A 169 6.94 -16.70 -1.68
C GLY A 169 5.50 -16.95 -1.23
N LYS A 170 4.75 -15.89 -0.91
CA LYS A 170 3.32 -15.97 -0.58
C LYS A 170 2.43 -15.93 -1.82
N MET A 171 2.69 -15.01 -2.74
CA MET A 171 1.81 -14.74 -3.88
C MET A 171 1.87 -15.82 -4.95
N ALA A 172 3.04 -16.39 -5.21
CA ALA A 172 3.19 -17.45 -6.19
C ALA A 172 2.32 -18.69 -5.90
N PRO A 173 2.41 -19.35 -4.73
CA PRO A 173 1.56 -20.50 -4.43
C PRO A 173 0.07 -20.12 -4.35
N TYR A 174 -0.26 -18.92 -3.88
CA TYR A 174 -1.65 -18.44 -3.82
C TYR A 174 -2.28 -18.34 -5.22
N ILE A 175 -1.63 -17.60 -6.13
CA ILE A 175 -2.11 -17.33 -7.47
C ILE A 175 -2.13 -18.62 -8.32
N VAL A 176 -1.05 -19.41 -8.27
CA VAL A 176 -0.98 -20.70 -8.99
C VAL A 176 -2.02 -21.68 -8.46
N GLY A 177 -2.22 -21.74 -7.13
CA GLY A 177 -3.22 -22.61 -6.51
C GLY A 177 -4.65 -22.27 -6.95
N LYS A 178 -4.99 -20.98 -7.07
CA LYS A 178 -6.30 -20.56 -7.61
C LYS A 178 -6.46 -20.89 -9.09
N TYR A 179 -5.42 -20.68 -9.89
CA TYR A 179 -5.43 -21.09 -11.31
C TYR A 179 -5.68 -22.59 -11.43
N CYS A 180 -4.92 -23.43 -10.72
CA CYS A 180 -5.08 -24.87 -10.78
C CYS A 180 -6.42 -25.35 -10.24
N SER A 181 -6.93 -24.76 -9.16
CA SER A 181 -8.27 -25.06 -8.64
C SER A 181 -9.34 -24.82 -9.70
N ALA A 182 -9.26 -23.71 -10.44
CA ALA A 182 -10.18 -23.43 -11.55
C ALA A 182 -10.01 -24.41 -12.72
N ARG A 183 -8.77 -24.73 -13.10
CA ARG A 183 -8.47 -25.71 -14.17
C ARG A 183 -9.04 -27.09 -13.86
N ASN A 184 -8.83 -27.56 -12.64
CA ASN A 184 -9.34 -28.84 -12.16
C ASN A 184 -10.87 -28.85 -12.02
N GLY A 185 -11.48 -27.66 -11.84
CA GLY A 185 -12.92 -27.43 -11.94
C GLY A 185 -13.48 -27.38 -13.38
N GLY A 186 -12.65 -27.54 -14.40
CA GLY A 186 -13.05 -27.56 -15.81
C GLY A 186 -13.00 -26.21 -16.53
N ALA A 187 -12.47 -25.16 -15.88
CA ALA A 187 -12.30 -23.86 -16.52
C ALA A 187 -11.28 -23.92 -17.67
N THR A 188 -11.51 -23.11 -18.71
CA THR A 188 -10.50 -22.85 -19.74
C THR A 188 -9.29 -22.13 -19.13
N ALA A 189 -8.17 -22.06 -19.86
CA ALA A 189 -6.96 -21.41 -19.35
C ALA A 189 -7.22 -19.91 -19.05
N ALA A 190 -7.96 -19.22 -19.92
CA ALA A 190 -8.31 -17.81 -19.72
C ALA A 190 -9.22 -17.61 -18.49
N GLU A 191 -10.25 -18.44 -18.34
CA GLU A 191 -11.14 -18.38 -17.15
C GLU A 191 -10.38 -18.69 -15.86
N ALA A 192 -9.43 -19.64 -15.89
CA ALA A 192 -8.60 -19.97 -14.74
C ALA A 192 -7.65 -18.82 -14.35
N ARG A 193 -7.10 -18.09 -15.33
CA ARG A 193 -6.29 -16.88 -15.07
C ARG A 193 -7.14 -15.78 -14.43
N ALA A 194 -8.32 -15.51 -14.99
CA ALA A 194 -9.26 -14.56 -14.40
C ALA A 194 -9.66 -14.94 -12.96
N ALA A 195 -9.85 -16.23 -12.68
CA ALA A 195 -10.13 -16.72 -11.32
C ALA A 195 -8.94 -16.51 -10.36
N ALA A 196 -7.71 -16.70 -10.84
CA ALA A 196 -6.49 -16.48 -10.06
C ALA A 196 -6.35 -15.02 -9.60
N TRP A 197 -6.72 -14.06 -10.44
CA TRP A 197 -6.57 -12.63 -10.17
C TRP A 197 -7.79 -11.96 -9.53
N LYS A 198 -8.85 -12.71 -9.21
CA LYS A 198 -10.14 -12.16 -8.76
C LYS A 198 -10.07 -11.22 -7.55
N ASP A 199 -9.03 -11.30 -6.72
CA ASP A 199 -8.92 -10.47 -5.50
C ASP A 199 -8.23 -9.13 -5.75
N TRP A 200 -7.76 -8.88 -6.98
CA TRP A 200 -7.17 -7.62 -7.41
C TRP A 200 -8.17 -6.87 -8.27
N HIS A 201 -8.77 -5.82 -7.73
CA HIS A 201 -9.75 -5.02 -8.48
C HIS A 201 -9.14 -4.33 -9.70
N ALA A 202 -7.82 -4.07 -9.74
CA ALA A 202 -7.19 -3.58 -10.95
C ALA A 202 -7.09 -4.65 -12.06
N CYS A 203 -7.36 -5.93 -11.75
CA CYS A 203 -7.46 -6.99 -12.76
C CYS A 203 -8.85 -7.12 -13.40
N ASP A 204 -9.84 -6.37 -12.92
CA ASP A 204 -11.17 -6.32 -13.50
C ASP A 204 -11.10 -5.90 -14.99
N GLU A 205 -12.18 -6.19 -15.74
CA GLU A 205 -12.31 -5.84 -17.17
C GLU A 205 -11.20 -6.41 -18.10
N GLY A 206 -10.41 -7.38 -17.60
CA GLY A 206 -9.39 -8.08 -18.38
C GLY A 206 -8.02 -7.41 -18.42
N ALA A 207 -7.76 -6.43 -17.55
CA ALA A 207 -6.47 -5.73 -17.50
C ALA A 207 -5.29 -6.70 -17.28
N CYS A 208 -5.39 -7.61 -16.30
CA CYS A 208 -4.33 -8.59 -16.01
C CYS A 208 -4.19 -9.67 -17.09
N GLU A 209 -5.28 -9.99 -17.81
CA GLU A 209 -5.20 -10.86 -18.99
C GLU A 209 -4.39 -10.19 -20.09
N SER A 210 -4.61 -8.88 -20.33
CA SER A 210 -3.81 -8.12 -21.29
C SER A 210 -2.33 -8.13 -20.94
N ILE A 211 -1.98 -7.97 -19.67
CA ILE A 211 -0.58 -8.05 -19.20
C ILE A 211 -0.01 -9.46 -19.38
N TYR A 212 -0.76 -10.50 -19.03
CA TYR A 212 -0.30 -11.88 -19.22
C TYR A 212 0.07 -12.15 -20.68
N GLN A 213 -0.78 -11.73 -21.62
CA GLN A 213 -0.52 -11.93 -23.05
C GLN A 213 0.70 -11.14 -23.54
N ARG A 214 0.94 -9.94 -23.00
CA ARG A 214 2.16 -9.16 -23.28
C ARG A 214 3.41 -9.85 -22.76
N LEU A 215 3.38 -10.38 -21.54
CA LEU A 215 4.50 -11.11 -20.96
C LEU A 215 4.83 -12.39 -21.75
N GLU A 216 3.82 -13.10 -22.25
CA GLU A 216 4.02 -14.25 -23.14
C GLU A 216 4.63 -13.88 -24.49
N ALA A 217 4.21 -12.76 -25.08
CA ALA A 217 4.64 -12.33 -26.40
C ALA A 217 6.03 -11.67 -26.40
N ASP A 218 6.24 -10.75 -25.46
CA ASP A 218 7.36 -9.81 -25.48
C ASP A 218 8.35 -10.04 -24.32
N GLY A 219 7.92 -10.75 -23.28
CA GLY A 219 8.69 -10.91 -22.05
C GLY A 219 8.69 -9.64 -21.19
N VAL A 220 9.70 -9.53 -20.34
CA VAL A 220 9.88 -8.38 -19.43
C VAL A 220 11.29 -7.83 -19.54
N VAL A 221 11.41 -6.51 -19.49
CA VAL A 221 12.70 -5.81 -19.41
C VAL A 221 13.13 -5.75 -17.95
N LYS A 222 14.27 -6.36 -17.64
CA LYS A 222 14.81 -6.38 -16.28
C LYS A 222 15.53 -5.09 -15.95
N ASP A 223 15.17 -4.49 -14.83
CA ASP A 223 15.71 -3.23 -14.35
C ASP A 223 16.58 -3.45 -13.11
N SER A 224 17.88 -3.23 -13.24
CA SER A 224 18.82 -3.42 -12.14
C SER A 224 18.80 -2.30 -11.09
N THR A 225 17.99 -1.25 -11.28
CA THR A 225 17.92 -0.12 -10.34
C THR A 225 16.87 -0.29 -9.25
N VAL A 226 16.01 -1.31 -9.37
CA VAL A 226 15.02 -1.66 -8.36
C VAL A 226 15.45 -2.94 -7.65
N ASP A 227 15.79 -2.79 -6.39
CA ASP A 227 16.18 -3.88 -5.49
C ASP A 227 14.95 -4.54 -4.82
N ARG A 228 15.22 -5.55 -3.99
CA ARG A 228 14.22 -6.30 -3.21
C ARG A 228 13.30 -5.45 -2.33
N TYR A 229 13.76 -4.30 -1.85
CA TYR A 229 13.05 -3.45 -0.90
C TYR A 229 12.53 -2.15 -1.53
N GLY A 230 12.82 -1.90 -2.81
CA GLY A 230 12.29 -0.76 -3.55
C GLY A 230 12.75 0.59 -3.00
N GLY A 231 13.93 0.63 -2.38
CA GLY A 231 14.49 1.81 -1.72
C GLY A 231 14.31 1.86 -0.20
N ALA A 232 13.51 0.96 0.39
CA ALA A 232 13.49 0.81 1.84
C ALA A 232 14.78 0.15 2.33
N GLU A 233 15.19 0.46 3.56
CA GLU A 233 16.48 0.05 4.11
C GLU A 233 16.31 -0.88 5.31
N MET A 234 16.93 -2.07 5.26
CA MET A 234 17.01 -2.94 6.44
C MET A 234 17.86 -2.28 7.53
N ARG A 235 17.34 -2.31 8.76
CA ARG A 235 17.94 -1.74 9.97
C ARG A 235 17.86 -2.75 11.10
N THR A 236 18.73 -2.57 12.08
CA THR A 236 18.56 -3.14 13.42
C THR A 236 18.05 -2.02 14.33
N CYS A 237 16.95 -2.27 15.05
CA CYS A 237 16.47 -1.34 16.07
C CYS A 237 16.39 -2.01 17.44
N THR A 238 16.40 -1.20 18.49
CA THR A 238 15.88 -1.60 19.80
C THR A 238 14.58 -0.87 20.11
N TYR A 239 13.61 -1.61 20.63
CA TYR A 239 12.31 -1.11 21.09
C TYR A 239 11.94 -1.86 22.38
N GLU A 240 11.48 -1.16 23.41
CA GLU A 240 11.16 -1.74 24.73
C GLU A 240 12.26 -2.64 25.34
N GLY A 241 13.53 -2.34 25.03
CA GLY A 241 14.70 -3.08 25.54
C GLY A 241 15.00 -4.40 24.83
N ALA A 242 14.30 -4.73 23.74
CA ALA A 242 14.61 -5.85 22.87
C ALA A 242 15.10 -5.37 21.49
N GLU A 243 15.86 -6.22 20.80
CA GLU A 243 16.38 -5.96 19.44
C GLU A 243 15.46 -6.57 18.38
N TYR A 244 15.26 -5.85 17.28
CA TYR A 244 14.40 -6.22 16.17
C TYR A 244 15.08 -5.94 14.82
N ASP A 245 14.81 -6.80 13.85
CA ASP A 245 14.99 -6.45 12.44
C ASP A 245 13.87 -5.48 12.04
N CYS A 246 14.27 -4.30 11.60
CA CYS A 246 13.38 -3.24 11.13
C CYS A 246 13.58 -3.02 9.64
N LEU A 247 12.54 -2.53 8.99
CA LEU A 247 12.66 -1.89 7.70
C LEU A 247 12.36 -0.40 7.84
N TYR A 248 13.30 0.45 7.46
CA TYR A 248 13.09 1.90 7.36
C TYR A 248 12.54 2.24 5.98
N VAL A 249 11.36 2.83 5.95
CA VAL A 249 10.58 3.16 4.76
C VAL A 249 10.59 4.68 4.61
N ASP A 250 11.21 5.19 3.55
CA ASP A 250 11.21 6.61 3.19
C ASP A 250 10.65 6.75 1.77
N PRO A 251 9.40 7.22 1.60
CA PRO A 251 8.79 7.38 0.28
C PRO A 251 9.62 8.23 -0.70
N SER A 252 10.47 9.14 -0.22
CA SER A 252 11.35 9.95 -1.09
C SER A 252 12.47 9.14 -1.75
N LYS A 253 12.67 7.88 -1.32
CA LYS A 253 13.69 6.95 -1.83
C LYS A 253 13.12 5.86 -2.74
N ALA A 254 11.84 5.95 -3.09
CA ALA A 254 11.19 4.94 -3.92
C ALA A 254 11.97 4.65 -5.21
N GLN A 255 12.25 3.37 -5.43
CA GLN A 255 12.82 2.86 -6.68
C GLN A 255 11.70 2.28 -7.54
N GLY A 256 11.79 2.47 -8.86
CA GLY A 256 10.76 2.01 -9.81
C GLY A 256 9.65 3.04 -10.00
N GLU A 257 8.41 2.59 -10.15
CA GLU A 257 7.25 3.46 -10.19
C GLU A 257 7.09 4.19 -8.85
N ASP A 258 7.18 5.51 -8.89
CA ASP A 258 7.13 6.39 -7.73
C ASP A 258 5.93 7.35 -7.78
N ALA A 259 5.02 7.23 -8.75
CA ALA A 259 3.87 8.13 -8.87
C ALA A 259 3.03 8.17 -7.58
N TRP A 260 2.97 7.07 -6.84
CA TRP A 260 2.30 6.95 -5.54
C TRP A 260 2.90 7.84 -4.44
N THR A 261 4.11 8.37 -4.62
CA THR A 261 4.76 9.32 -3.70
C THR A 261 4.31 10.76 -3.93
N SER A 262 3.60 11.03 -5.04
CA SER A 262 3.01 12.34 -5.30
C SER A 262 1.81 12.60 -4.38
N PRO A 263 1.69 13.77 -3.74
CA PRO A 263 0.51 14.15 -2.96
C PRO A 263 -0.79 14.02 -3.77
N ASP A 264 -0.76 14.37 -5.05
CA ASP A 264 -1.92 14.33 -5.94
C ASP A 264 -2.28 12.92 -6.45
N PHE A 265 -1.49 11.90 -6.08
CA PHE A 265 -1.77 10.54 -6.52
C PHE A 265 -3.03 9.99 -5.89
N GLY A 266 -3.37 10.24 -4.63
CA GLY A 266 -4.57 9.62 -4.05
C GLY A 266 -5.12 10.39 -2.88
N PRO A 267 -6.32 10.03 -2.42
CA PRO A 267 -6.95 10.71 -1.30
C PRO A 267 -6.23 10.50 0.03
N ALA A 268 -5.54 9.36 0.23
CA ALA A 268 -4.69 9.15 1.41
C ALA A 268 -3.49 10.12 1.37
N PRO A 269 -2.94 10.61 2.48
CA PRO A 269 -1.66 11.34 2.48
C PRO A 269 -0.48 10.44 2.08
N VAL A 270 0.64 11.06 1.69
CA VAL A 270 1.92 10.36 1.59
C VAL A 270 2.42 10.22 3.03
N PRO A 271 2.72 9.00 3.52
CA PRO A 271 3.22 8.87 4.88
C PRO A 271 4.62 9.47 5.00
N ASP A 272 4.91 10.03 6.17
CA ASP A 272 6.29 10.40 6.52
C ASP A 272 7.16 9.16 6.69
N PRO A 273 8.51 9.29 6.67
CA PRO A 273 9.38 8.14 6.88
C PRO A 273 9.11 7.43 8.21
N PHE A 274 9.09 6.10 8.18
CA PHE A 274 8.78 5.27 9.34
C PHE A 274 9.61 3.98 9.37
N TYR A 275 9.77 3.43 10.56
CA TYR A 275 10.27 2.08 10.78
C TYR A 275 9.10 1.13 10.85
N VAL A 276 9.23 -0.07 10.29
CA VAL A 276 8.28 -1.16 10.49
C VAL A 276 8.99 -2.41 10.98
N PHE A 277 8.40 -3.06 11.99
CA PHE A 277 8.89 -4.31 12.56
C PHE A 277 7.74 -5.13 13.15
N THR A 278 8.01 -6.41 13.41
CA THR A 278 7.08 -7.30 14.11
C THR A 278 7.37 -7.25 15.61
N TYR A 279 6.36 -6.96 16.41
CA TYR A 279 6.43 -6.99 17.87
C TYR A 279 5.51 -8.09 18.40
N SER A 280 5.98 -8.87 19.37
CA SER A 280 5.19 -9.96 19.95
C SER A 280 4.93 -9.70 21.43
N GLU A 281 3.66 -9.62 21.81
CA GLU A 281 3.24 -9.44 23.20
C GLU A 281 2.27 -10.54 23.59
N SER A 282 2.55 -11.23 24.70
CA SER A 282 1.67 -12.28 25.24
C SER A 282 1.26 -13.38 24.24
N GLY A 283 2.10 -13.66 23.24
CA GLY A 283 1.85 -14.65 22.19
C GLY A 283 1.03 -14.15 21.00
N THR A 284 0.75 -12.85 20.94
CA THR A 284 0.12 -12.17 19.80
C THR A 284 1.17 -11.35 19.06
N ASP A 285 1.19 -11.46 17.73
CA ASP A 285 2.10 -10.69 16.88
C ASP A 285 1.41 -9.43 16.35
N TYR A 286 2.17 -8.35 16.29
CA TYR A 286 1.75 -7.03 15.84
C TYR A 286 2.69 -6.51 14.76
N GLU A 287 2.12 -5.88 13.75
CA GLU A 287 2.85 -4.90 12.94
C GLU A 287 2.93 -3.60 13.74
N VAL A 288 4.14 -3.08 13.95
CA VAL A 288 4.36 -1.74 14.48
C VAL A 288 4.94 -0.89 13.37
N ARG A 289 4.32 0.26 13.09
CA ARG A 289 4.91 1.35 12.32
C ARG A 289 5.27 2.48 13.27
N TYR A 290 6.49 2.97 13.18
CA TYR A 290 7.07 3.92 14.12
C TYR A 290 7.67 5.11 13.38
N TRP A 291 7.15 6.30 13.63
CA TRP A 291 7.63 7.55 13.08
C TRP A 291 8.46 8.27 14.13
N LEU A 292 9.73 8.54 13.80
CA LEU A 292 10.56 9.43 14.61
C LEU A 292 10.12 10.87 14.41
N LYS A 293 10.10 11.66 15.48
CA LYS A 293 9.81 13.10 15.41
C LYS A 293 10.75 13.87 14.47
N SER A 294 11.98 13.39 14.32
CA SER A 294 12.97 13.99 13.41
C SER A 294 12.57 13.86 11.94
N ASP A 295 11.73 12.87 11.63
CA ASP A 295 11.41 12.46 10.27
C ASP A 295 9.99 12.89 9.91
N SER A 296 9.04 12.80 10.84
CA SER A 296 7.63 13.16 10.62
C SER A 296 7.28 14.62 10.90
N GLY A 297 8.18 15.39 11.53
CA GLY A 297 7.87 16.77 11.92
C GLY A 297 6.90 16.91 13.09
N ALA A 298 6.37 15.81 13.63
CA ALA A 298 5.61 15.81 14.88
C ALA A 298 6.49 16.21 16.08
N ASP A 299 5.87 16.70 17.17
CA ASP A 299 6.61 17.12 18.38
C ASP A 299 7.18 15.94 19.20
N THR A 300 6.69 14.72 18.97
CA THR A 300 7.07 13.48 19.66
C THR A 300 7.10 12.32 18.67
N ASP A 301 7.81 11.25 19.03
CA ASP A 301 7.76 10.02 18.24
C ASP A 301 6.35 9.43 18.34
N VAL A 302 5.93 8.71 17.30
CA VAL A 302 4.58 8.17 17.17
C VAL A 302 4.67 6.73 16.71
N SER A 303 3.87 5.85 17.31
CA SER A 303 3.65 4.50 16.79
C SER A 303 2.19 4.28 16.43
N ALA A 304 1.99 3.44 15.41
CA ALA A 304 0.73 2.79 15.12
C ALA A 304 0.96 1.27 15.12
N SER A 305 0.11 0.53 15.84
CA SER A 305 0.21 -0.92 15.90
C SER A 305 -1.08 -1.61 15.52
N ARG A 306 -0.92 -2.74 14.81
CA ARG A 306 -2.00 -3.59 14.34
C ARG A 306 -1.67 -5.04 14.66
N GLU A 307 -2.58 -5.73 15.33
CA GLU A 307 -2.49 -7.19 15.50
C GLU A 307 -2.52 -7.90 14.13
N LEU A 308 -1.62 -8.84 13.90
CA LEU A 308 -1.63 -9.61 12.66
C LEU A 308 -2.89 -10.48 12.58
N GLY A 309 -3.55 -10.47 11.43
CA GLY A 309 -4.82 -11.13 11.18
C GLY A 309 -6.05 -10.22 11.30
N VAL A 310 -5.88 -8.95 11.67
CA VAL A 310 -6.99 -7.97 11.74
C VAL A 310 -6.90 -6.86 10.69
N ASN A 311 -8.07 -6.27 10.37
CA ASN A 311 -8.19 -5.15 9.45
C ASN A 311 -7.83 -3.82 10.14
N ALA A 312 -6.79 -3.14 9.61
CA ALA A 312 -6.29 -1.87 10.13
C ALA A 312 -7.39 -0.79 10.21
N ARG A 313 -8.36 -0.82 9.28
CA ARG A 313 -9.45 0.18 9.20
C ARG A 313 -10.37 0.17 10.43
N THR A 314 -10.34 -0.93 11.19
CA THR A 314 -11.22 -1.15 12.35
C THR A 314 -10.48 -1.37 13.66
N LYS A 315 -9.19 -1.70 13.61
CA LYS A 315 -8.41 -2.09 14.78
C LYS A 315 -6.95 -1.67 14.58
N LEU A 316 -6.70 -0.41 14.89
CA LEU A 316 -5.38 0.22 14.88
C LEU A 316 -5.24 1.00 16.19
N THR A 317 -4.09 0.86 16.82
CA THR A 317 -3.75 1.49 18.10
C THR A 317 -2.66 2.52 17.85
N TRP A 318 -2.88 3.77 18.25
CA TRP A 318 -1.90 4.85 18.14
C TRP A 318 -1.35 5.22 19.52
N ALA A 319 -0.06 5.53 19.59
CA ALA A 319 0.60 5.98 20.81
C ALA A 319 1.62 7.09 20.55
N ALA A 320 1.79 7.97 21.54
CA ALA A 320 2.97 8.81 21.64
C ALA A 320 4.09 8.00 22.29
N GLU A 321 5.29 8.09 21.71
CA GLU A 321 6.39 7.19 22.01
C GLU A 321 7.70 7.95 22.22
N SER A 322 8.71 7.22 22.71
CA SER A 322 10.09 7.71 22.76
C SER A 322 11.16 6.60 22.80
N GLY A 323 10.75 5.34 22.60
CA GLY A 323 11.57 4.17 22.93
C GLY A 323 12.35 3.52 21.78
N LEU A 324 12.20 3.98 20.53
CA LEU A 324 12.91 3.36 19.40
C LEU A 324 14.33 3.94 19.26
N CYS A 325 15.32 3.06 19.09
CA CYS A 325 16.68 3.40 18.68
C CYS A 325 17.06 2.55 17.48
N ASP A 326 17.38 3.19 16.34
CA ASP A 326 18.02 2.52 15.20
C ASP A 326 19.52 2.40 15.49
N THR A 327 19.98 1.19 15.84
CA THR A 327 21.37 0.93 16.18
C THR A 327 22.29 0.90 14.95
N THR A 328 21.72 0.88 13.74
CA THR A 328 22.45 0.93 12.47
C THR A 328 22.97 2.34 12.20
N THR A 329 22.10 3.34 12.40
CA THR A 329 22.39 4.75 12.09
C THR A 329 22.62 5.61 13.32
N GLY A 330 22.20 5.15 14.50
CA GLY A 330 22.18 5.92 15.74
C GLY A 330 21.01 6.92 15.84
N ALA A 331 19.94 6.73 15.05
CA ALA A 331 18.76 7.57 15.08
C ALA A 331 17.79 7.16 16.20
N GLY A 332 17.00 8.11 16.70
CA GLY A 332 16.07 7.91 17.81
C GLY A 332 16.72 8.01 19.18
N THR A 333 16.21 7.26 20.16
CA THR A 333 16.64 7.31 21.56
C THR A 333 17.72 6.26 21.86
N CYS A 334 18.88 6.47 21.26
CA CYS A 334 20.13 5.78 21.57
C CYS A 334 20.94 6.61 22.61
#